data_AF-A0A847E251-F1
#
_entry.id   AF-A0A847E251-F1
#
_cell.length_a   1.000
_cell.length_b   1.000
_cell.length_c   1.000
_cell.angle_alpha   90.00
_cell.angle_beta   90.00
_cell.angle_gamma   90.00
#
_symmetry.space_group_name_H-M   'P 1'
#
loop_
_entity.id
_entity.type
_entity.pdbx_description
1 polymer ?
#
loop_
_entity_poly.entity_id
_entity_poly.type
_entity_poly.pdbx_seq_one_letter_code
_entity_poly.pdbx_strand_id
1 'polypeptide(L)'
;MNDKKIMNYDFKIYDLENDFDLIKNWKIFISPEGQILRVAPFDNLESNHDSYVFEYFKKVLKRDASQLLLFLKENHPKCNSYNYSYKDLMIDYFGYVDFENNILKNDFIIGKPDYEINKHKTTNQQIKVLLRLLSKYNANPDLIFQALEKDEERISQHHL
;
A
#
# COMPACT_ATOMS: atom_id res chain seq x y z
N MET A 1 -13.91 -5.61 -31.13
CA MET A 1 -14.33 -5.80 -29.72
C MET A 1 -13.14 -6.39 -29.00
N ASN A 2 -12.49 -5.64 -28.12
CA ASN A 2 -11.40 -6.16 -27.31
C ASN A 2 -12.00 -6.94 -26.14
N ASP A 3 -11.78 -8.24 -26.13
CA ASP A 3 -12.01 -9.09 -24.97
C ASP A 3 -11.20 -8.52 -23.80
N LYS A 4 -11.88 -7.83 -22.88
CA LYS A 4 -11.29 -7.49 -21.58
C LYS A 4 -10.97 -8.84 -20.91
N LYS A 5 -9.71 -9.26 -20.98
CA LYS A 5 -9.18 -10.33 -20.12
C LYS A 5 -9.66 -10.01 -18.71
N ILE A 6 -10.57 -10.83 -18.18
CA ILE A 6 -10.98 -10.75 -16.80
C ILE A 6 -9.72 -11.10 -16.00
N MET A 7 -9.08 -10.09 -15.41
CA MET A 7 -8.02 -10.34 -14.45
C MET A 7 -8.67 -11.08 -13.27
N ASN A 8 -8.31 -12.35 -13.11
CA ASN A 8 -8.75 -13.12 -11.99
C ASN A 8 -7.83 -12.79 -10.81
N TYR A 9 -8.24 -11.84 -9.98
CA TYR A 9 -7.51 -11.44 -8.80
C TYR A 9 -7.66 -12.50 -7.70
N ASP A 10 -6.53 -12.94 -7.16
CA ASP A 10 -6.48 -13.87 -6.04
C ASP A 10 -6.31 -13.09 -4.73
N PHE A 11 -7.40 -12.87 -4.00
CA PHE A 11 -7.42 -12.10 -2.74
C PHE A 11 -7.01 -12.96 -1.53
N LYS A 12 -5.94 -13.73 -1.68
CA LYS A 12 -5.37 -14.53 -0.60
C LYS A 12 -4.45 -13.71 0.28
N ILE A 13 -4.40 -14.14 1.54
CA ILE A 13 -3.39 -13.72 2.49
C ILE A 13 -2.19 -14.65 2.33
N TYR A 14 -1.00 -14.06 2.27
CA TYR A 14 0.25 -14.79 2.10
C TYR A 14 1.02 -14.83 3.42
N ASP A 15 1.65 -15.98 3.68
CA ASP A 15 2.56 -16.17 4.80
C ASP A 15 3.99 -15.94 4.34
N LEU A 16 4.71 -15.02 5.01
CA LEU A 16 6.04 -14.64 4.56
C LEU A 16 7.06 -15.78 4.61
N GLU A 17 6.94 -16.75 5.52
CA GLU A 17 7.94 -17.83 5.59
C GLU A 17 7.77 -18.83 4.47
N ASN A 18 6.52 -19.13 4.10
CA ASN A 18 6.21 -20.17 3.12
C ASN A 18 6.05 -19.61 1.69
N ASP A 19 5.60 -18.36 1.56
CA ASP A 19 5.20 -17.79 0.27
C ASP A 19 6.18 -16.75 -0.28
N PHE A 20 7.33 -16.49 0.38
CA PHE A 20 8.26 -15.43 -0.02
C PHE A 20 8.63 -15.49 -1.50
N ASP A 21 8.98 -16.67 -2.01
CA ASP A 21 9.37 -16.84 -3.41
C ASP A 21 8.26 -16.50 -4.41
N LEU A 22 6.99 -16.61 -4.00
CA LEU A 22 5.84 -16.25 -4.81
C LEU A 22 5.57 -14.75 -4.79
N ILE A 23 5.86 -14.06 -3.68
CA ILE A 23 5.54 -12.63 -3.50
C ILE A 23 6.74 -11.71 -3.73
N LYS A 24 7.97 -12.22 -3.82
CA LYS A 24 9.20 -11.41 -3.83
C LYS A 24 9.36 -10.42 -5.00
N ASN A 25 8.60 -10.63 -6.07
CA ASN A 25 8.59 -9.79 -7.28
C ASN A 25 7.23 -9.12 -7.50
N TRP A 26 6.42 -9.01 -6.45
CA TRP A 26 5.09 -8.42 -6.50
C TRP A 26 5.05 -7.11 -5.72
N LYS A 27 4.15 -6.23 -6.14
CA LYS A 27 3.64 -5.15 -5.29
C LYS A 27 2.72 -5.78 -4.25
N ILE A 28 2.92 -5.45 -2.99
CA ILE A 28 2.15 -6.02 -1.89
C ILE A 28 1.59 -4.94 -0.97
N PHE A 29 0.45 -5.22 -0.36
CA PHE A 29 -0.04 -4.47 0.79
C PHE A 29 0.13 -5.28 2.07
N ILE A 30 0.28 -4.56 3.18
CA ILE A 30 0.31 -5.12 4.53
C ILE A 30 -0.82 -4.48 5.34
N SER A 31 -1.78 -5.29 5.79
CA SER A 31 -2.90 -4.81 6.61
C SER A 31 -2.44 -4.32 8.00
N PRO A 32 -3.26 -3.55 8.74
CA PRO A 32 -2.96 -3.16 10.11
C PRO A 32 -2.60 -4.33 11.05
N GLU A 33 -3.14 -5.52 10.79
CA GLU A 33 -2.90 -6.76 11.52
C GLU A 33 -1.62 -7.51 11.07
N GLY A 34 -0.96 -7.02 10.01
CA GLY A 34 0.24 -7.63 9.45
C GLY A 34 -0.01 -8.67 8.36
N GLN A 35 -1.21 -8.73 7.77
CA GLN A 35 -1.51 -9.68 6.71
C GLN A 35 -0.97 -9.18 5.36
N ILE A 36 -0.28 -10.04 4.61
CA ILE A 36 0.27 -9.71 3.30
C ILE A 36 -0.75 -10.01 2.20
N LEU A 37 -1.07 -9.01 1.39
CA LEU A 37 -1.90 -9.13 0.20
C LEU A 37 -1.06 -8.90 -1.05
N ARG A 38 -1.18 -9.80 -2.02
CA ARG A 38 -0.46 -9.73 -3.29
C ARG A 38 -1.30 -9.01 -4.35
N VAL A 39 -0.78 -7.92 -4.90
CA VAL A 39 -1.54 -7.01 -5.78
C VAL A 39 -1.29 -7.30 -7.27
N ALA A 40 -0.09 -6.98 -7.75
CA ALA A 40 0.29 -7.12 -9.15
C ALA A 40 1.78 -7.49 -9.27
N PRO A 41 2.18 -8.26 -10.29
CA PRO A 41 3.59 -8.49 -10.57
C PRO A 41 4.24 -7.17 -11.02
N PHE A 42 5.54 -7.00 -10.73
CA PHE A 42 6.26 -5.74 -10.93
C PHE A 42 6.32 -5.25 -12.39
N ASP A 43 6.27 -6.17 -13.37
CA ASP A 43 6.31 -5.87 -14.81
C ASP A 43 5.00 -5.26 -15.35
N ASN A 44 3.99 -5.12 -14.50
CA ASN A 44 2.66 -4.69 -14.89
C ASN A 44 2.37 -3.28 -14.35
N LEU A 45 2.13 -2.35 -15.29
CA LEU A 45 1.91 -0.91 -15.08
C LEU A 45 0.92 -0.56 -13.94
N GLU A 46 1.04 0.67 -13.42
CA GLU A 46 0.23 1.27 -12.34
C GLU A 46 -1.28 1.01 -12.44
N SER A 47 -1.83 0.89 -13.66
CA SER A 47 -3.24 0.62 -13.93
C SER A 47 -3.77 -0.68 -13.28
N ASN A 48 -2.91 -1.64 -12.96
CA ASN A 48 -3.32 -2.87 -12.29
C ASN A 48 -3.42 -2.73 -10.77
N HIS A 49 -2.75 -1.74 -10.17
CA HIS A 49 -2.79 -1.52 -8.73
C HIS A 49 -4.18 -1.02 -8.32
N ASP A 50 -4.67 0.03 -8.98
CA ASP A 50 -6.00 0.58 -8.74
C ASP A 50 -7.11 -0.40 -9.10
N SER A 51 -6.94 -1.18 -10.18
CA SER A 51 -7.91 -2.20 -10.58
C SER A 51 -8.00 -3.33 -9.55
N TYR A 52 -6.86 -3.78 -8.99
CA TYR A 52 -6.85 -4.74 -7.88
C TYR A 52 -7.58 -4.17 -6.66
N VAL A 53 -7.24 -2.95 -6.25
CA VAL A 53 -7.82 -2.35 -5.04
C VAL A 53 -9.32 -2.14 -5.22
N PHE A 54 -9.76 -1.63 -6.36
CA PHE A 54 -11.18 -1.49 -6.67
C PHE A 54 -11.94 -2.82 -6.53
N GLU A 55 -11.40 -3.90 -7.09
CA GLU A 55 -12.01 -5.23 -6.97
C GLU A 55 -11.93 -5.81 -5.55
N TYR A 56 -10.85 -5.54 -4.80
CA TYR A 56 -10.71 -5.93 -3.40
C TYR A 56 -11.77 -5.26 -2.52
N PHE A 57 -11.99 -3.97 -2.72
CA PHE A 57 -13.05 -3.22 -2.04
C PHE A 57 -14.43 -3.82 -2.29
N LYS A 58 -14.72 -4.10 -3.56
CA LYS A 58 -16.01 -4.64 -3.98
C LYS A 58 -16.25 -6.06 -3.44
N LYS A 59 -15.25 -6.95 -3.53
CA LYS A 59 -15.42 -8.39 -3.27
C LYS A 59 -15.11 -8.78 -1.82
N VAL A 60 -14.12 -8.16 -1.20
CA VAL A 60 -13.65 -8.50 0.15
C VAL A 60 -14.24 -7.55 1.18
N LEU A 61 -14.04 -6.23 1.01
CA LEU A 61 -14.53 -5.25 1.97
C LEU A 61 -16.04 -4.97 1.85
N LYS A 62 -16.65 -5.36 0.71
CA LYS A 62 -18.04 -5.08 0.35
C LYS A 62 -18.38 -3.58 0.47
N ARG A 63 -17.46 -2.72 0.01
CA ARG A 63 -17.58 -1.26 0.03
C ARG A 63 -17.50 -0.69 -1.38
N ASP A 64 -18.18 0.44 -1.58
CA ASP A 64 -18.07 1.23 -2.80
C ASP A 64 -16.83 2.15 -2.69
N ALA A 65 -15.74 1.72 -3.32
CA ALA A 65 -14.50 2.48 -3.35
C ALA A 65 -14.65 3.82 -4.09
N SER A 66 -15.50 3.88 -5.13
CA SER A 66 -15.66 5.08 -5.95
C SER A 66 -16.37 6.18 -5.17
N GLN A 67 -17.43 5.85 -4.44
CA GLN A 67 -18.12 6.81 -3.57
C GLN A 67 -17.20 7.32 -2.46
N LEU A 68 -16.43 6.44 -1.84
CA LEU A 68 -15.53 6.82 -0.76
C LEU A 68 -14.36 7.70 -1.26
N LEU A 69 -13.81 7.37 -2.43
CA LEU A 69 -12.77 8.18 -3.07
C LEU A 69 -13.29 9.59 -3.38
N LEU A 70 -14.51 9.70 -3.92
CA LEU A 70 -15.14 10.98 -4.19
C LEU A 70 -15.33 11.80 -2.91
N PHE A 71 -15.89 11.16 -1.87
CA PHE A 71 -16.07 11.78 -0.56
C PHE A 71 -14.75 12.35 -0.01
N LEU A 72 -13.65 11.58 -0.06
CA LEU A 72 -12.36 12.06 0.44
C LEU A 72 -11.81 13.21 -0.39
N LYS A 73 -11.92 13.16 -1.72
CA LYS A 73 -11.48 14.27 -2.59
C LYS A 73 -12.22 15.57 -2.33
N GLU A 74 -13.51 15.48 -2.01
CA GLU A 74 -14.35 16.64 -1.71
C GLU A 74 -14.09 17.22 -0.31
N ASN A 75 -13.72 16.38 0.66
CA ASN A 75 -13.64 16.77 2.07
C ASN A 75 -12.21 16.92 2.62
N HIS A 76 -11.19 16.44 1.91
CA HIS A 76 -9.79 16.53 2.33
C HIS A 76 -8.93 17.25 1.28
N PRO A 77 -8.42 18.46 1.57
CA PRO A 77 -7.63 19.25 0.62
C PRO A 77 -6.43 18.51 0.02
N LYS A 78 -5.78 17.64 0.82
CA LYS A 78 -4.65 16.80 0.36
C LYS A 78 -5.06 15.76 -0.70
N CYS A 79 -6.25 15.18 -0.57
CA CYS A 79 -6.77 14.20 -1.53
C CYS A 79 -7.18 14.86 -2.85
N ASN A 80 -7.43 16.17 -2.83
CA ASN A 80 -7.71 16.96 -4.02
C ASN A 80 -6.42 17.32 -4.79
N SER A 81 -5.30 17.47 -4.08
CA SER A 81 -4.00 17.84 -4.66
C SER A 81 -3.23 16.62 -5.18
N TYR A 82 -3.48 16.30 -6.44
CA TYR A 82 -2.80 15.33 -7.32
C TYR A 82 -3.03 13.83 -7.09
N ASN A 83 -3.51 13.18 -8.17
CA ASN A 83 -3.58 11.74 -8.46
C ASN A 83 -4.05 10.78 -7.35
N TYR A 84 -4.72 11.29 -6.31
CA TYR A 84 -5.30 10.46 -5.26
C TYR A 84 -6.22 9.38 -5.86
N SER A 85 -5.87 8.11 -5.64
CA SER A 85 -6.43 6.97 -6.34
C SER A 85 -6.95 5.88 -5.38
N TYR A 86 -7.36 4.73 -5.91
CA TYR A 86 -7.82 3.63 -5.06
C TYR A 86 -6.68 3.07 -4.21
N LYS A 87 -5.44 3.03 -4.73
CA LYS A 87 -4.25 2.70 -3.95
C LYS A 87 -4.15 3.58 -2.69
N ASP A 88 -4.22 4.90 -2.86
CA ASP A 88 -4.09 5.84 -1.74
C ASP A 88 -5.23 5.68 -0.73
N LEU A 89 -6.44 5.41 -1.21
CA LEU A 89 -7.57 5.07 -0.37
C LEU A 89 -7.29 3.85 0.53
N MET A 90 -6.67 2.80 -0.02
CA MET A 90 -6.30 1.61 0.76
C MET A 90 -5.25 1.92 1.84
N ILE A 91 -4.28 2.78 1.53
CA ILE A 91 -3.21 3.17 2.46
C ILE A 91 -3.76 4.11 3.53
N ASP A 92 -4.26 5.28 3.14
CA ASP A 92 -4.55 6.38 4.07
C ASP A 92 -5.84 6.17 4.85
N TYR A 93 -6.88 5.66 4.18
CA TYR A 93 -8.19 5.52 4.81
C TYR A 93 -8.36 4.20 5.55
N PHE A 94 -7.73 3.11 5.08
CA PHE A 94 -7.81 1.80 5.74
C PHE A 94 -6.55 1.43 6.53
N GLY A 95 -5.52 2.28 6.50
CA GLY A 95 -4.32 2.08 7.29
C GLY A 95 -3.38 1.00 6.77
N TYR A 96 -3.49 0.59 5.50
CA TYR A 96 -2.56 -0.37 4.92
C TYR A 96 -1.19 0.27 4.66
N VAL A 97 -0.16 -0.56 4.60
CA VAL A 97 1.16 -0.18 4.10
C VAL A 97 1.37 -0.81 2.73
N ASP A 98 1.84 -0.01 1.78
CA ASP A 98 2.30 -0.48 0.47
C ASP A 98 3.79 -0.79 0.53
N PHE A 99 4.20 -1.90 -0.07
CA PHE A 99 5.61 -2.26 -0.23
C PHE A 99 5.85 -2.67 -1.68
N GLU A 100 6.74 -1.94 -2.35
CA GLU A 100 7.17 -2.23 -3.71
C GLU A 100 8.70 -2.44 -3.73
N ASN A 101 9.14 -3.57 -4.28
CA ASN A 101 10.55 -3.83 -4.57
C ASN A 101 10.84 -3.54 -6.05
N ASN A 102 11.60 -2.49 -6.32
CA ASN A 102 12.08 -2.18 -7.66
C ASN A 102 13.44 -2.86 -7.90
N ILE A 103 13.37 -4.12 -8.34
CA ILE A 103 14.53 -4.98 -8.58
C ILE A 103 15.51 -4.36 -9.59
N LEU A 104 15.00 -3.63 -10.59
CA LEU A 104 15.83 -3.01 -11.62
C LEU A 104 16.65 -1.83 -11.09
N LYS A 105 16.15 -1.13 -10.07
CA LYS A 105 16.82 0.02 -9.45
C LYS A 105 17.45 -0.32 -8.09
N ASN A 106 17.28 -1.56 -7.63
CA ASN A 106 17.63 -1.99 -6.28
C ASN A 106 17.07 -1.03 -5.22
N ASP A 107 15.80 -0.65 -5.38
CA ASP A 107 15.14 0.36 -4.57
C ASP A 107 13.85 -0.20 -3.96
N PHE A 108 13.51 0.26 -2.76
CA PHE A 108 12.32 -0.16 -2.04
C PHE A 108 11.44 1.05 -1.76
N ILE A 109 10.17 0.95 -2.15
CA ILE A 109 9.17 1.97 -1.86
C ILE A 109 8.27 1.45 -0.75
N ILE A 110 8.14 2.23 0.32
CA ILE A 110 7.24 1.95 1.43
C ILE A 110 6.22 3.09 1.50
N GLY A 111 4.98 2.82 1.07
CA GLY A 111 3.86 3.74 1.22
C GLY A 111 3.18 3.54 2.57
N LYS A 112 2.97 4.63 3.32
CA LYS A 112 2.38 4.58 4.67
C LYS A 112 1.14 5.49 4.78
N PRO A 113 0.25 5.24 5.74
CA PRO A 113 -0.91 6.09 5.96
C PRO A 113 -0.52 7.54 6.30
N ASP A 114 -1.17 8.52 5.69
CA ASP A 114 -1.17 9.91 6.14
C ASP A 114 -2.16 10.08 7.31
N TYR A 115 -1.61 10.35 8.50
CA TYR A 115 -2.37 10.55 9.74
C TYR A 115 -3.40 11.68 9.64
N GLU A 116 -3.20 12.67 8.76
CA GLU A 116 -4.16 13.76 8.59
C GLU A 116 -5.45 13.34 7.87
N ILE A 117 -5.42 12.26 7.08
CA ILE A 117 -6.59 11.80 6.31
C ILE A 117 -7.56 11.03 7.20
N ASN A 118 -7.11 9.96 7.88
CA ASN A 118 -8.00 9.15 8.73
C ASN A 118 -7.38 8.71 10.07
N LYS A 119 -6.38 9.44 10.57
CA LYS A 119 -5.73 9.19 11.88
C LYS A 119 -5.11 7.80 12.03
N HIS A 120 -4.94 7.06 10.93
CA HIS A 120 -4.20 5.81 10.94
C HIS A 120 -2.70 6.08 11.06
N LYS A 121 -2.02 5.13 11.70
CA LYS A 121 -0.56 5.06 11.81
C LYS A 121 -0.13 3.65 11.45
N THR A 122 1.09 3.51 10.95
CA THR A 122 1.71 2.20 10.78
C THR A 122 1.77 1.46 12.11
N THR A 123 1.27 0.23 12.15
CA THR A 123 1.19 -0.58 13.37
C THR A 123 2.50 -1.35 13.63
N ASN A 124 2.68 -1.78 14.89
CA ASN A 124 3.80 -2.66 15.25
C ASN A 124 3.80 -3.99 14.46
N GLN A 125 2.63 -4.48 14.05
CA GLN A 125 2.57 -5.71 13.24
C GLN A 125 3.06 -5.45 11.82
N GLN A 126 2.66 -4.33 11.21
CA GLN A 126 3.18 -3.92 9.91
C GLN A 126 4.71 -3.73 9.93
N ILE A 127 5.24 -3.06 10.96
CA ILE A 127 6.69 -2.88 11.13
C ILE A 127 7.41 -4.24 11.23
N LYS A 128 6.88 -5.19 12.02
CA LYS A 128 7.46 -6.54 12.12
C LYS A 128 7.50 -7.26 10.78
N VAL A 129 6.45 -7.14 9.97
CA VAL A 129 6.40 -7.75 8.64
C VAL A 129 7.40 -7.09 7.70
N LEU A 130 7.47 -5.75 7.68
CA LEU A 130 8.44 -5.00 6.87
C LEU A 130 9.89 -5.36 7.21
N LEU A 131 10.23 -5.45 8.51
CA LEU A 131 11.57 -5.84 8.95
C LEU A 131 11.94 -7.24 8.45
N ARG A 132 11.00 -8.18 8.52
CA ARG A 132 11.21 -9.54 8.02
C ARG A 132 11.34 -9.57 6.50
N LEU A 133 10.53 -8.80 5.77
CA LEU A 133 10.64 -8.65 4.32
C LEU A 133 12.02 -8.14 3.93
N LEU A 134 12.46 -7.01 4.49
CA LEU A 134 13.79 -6.44 4.19
C LEU A 134 14.91 -7.42 4.54
N SER A 135 14.80 -8.16 5.64
CA SER A 135 15.75 -9.23 5.98
C SER A 135 15.80 -10.33 4.90
N LYS A 136 14.66 -10.78 4.37
CA LYS A 136 14.61 -11.78 3.29
C LYS A 136 15.24 -11.24 1.98
N TYR A 137 15.18 -9.93 1.75
CA TYR A 137 15.87 -9.29 0.62
C TYR A 137 17.32 -8.91 0.90
N ASN A 138 17.85 -9.16 2.11
CA ASN A 138 19.14 -8.64 2.57
C ASN A 138 19.27 -7.10 2.40
N ALA A 139 18.17 -6.37 2.65
CA ALA A 139 18.08 -4.92 2.52
C ALA A 139 18.27 -4.20 3.87
N ASN A 140 18.62 -2.91 3.82
CA ASN A 140 18.84 -2.10 5.02
C ASN A 140 17.51 -1.86 5.78
N PRO A 141 17.37 -2.27 7.05
CA PRO A 141 16.18 -2.01 7.85
C PRO A 141 15.88 -0.51 8.06
N ASP A 142 16.88 0.36 7.94
CA ASP A 142 16.71 1.82 8.11
C ASP A 142 15.73 2.42 7.09
N LEU A 143 15.48 1.75 5.96
CA LEU A 143 14.48 2.17 4.98
C LEU A 143 13.07 2.28 5.58
N ILE A 144 12.75 1.47 6.60
CA ILE A 144 11.47 1.59 7.31
C ILE A 144 11.44 2.88 8.10
N PHE A 145 12.50 3.18 8.86
CA PHE A 145 12.56 4.38 9.69
C PHE A 145 12.58 5.64 8.82
N GLN A 146 13.32 5.65 7.71
CA GLN A 146 13.28 6.76 6.73
C GLN A 146 11.88 6.98 6.14
N ALA A 147 11.12 5.90 5.91
CA ALA A 147 9.73 6.01 5.46
C ALA A 147 8.81 6.56 6.56
N LEU A 148 9.04 6.19 7.83
CA LEU A 148 8.23 6.59 8.98
C LEU A 148 8.57 7.99 9.53
N GLU A 149 9.84 8.41 9.51
CA GLU A 149 10.35 9.67 10.10
C GLU A 149 9.86 10.93 9.38
N LYS A 150 9.41 10.82 8.12
CA LYS A 150 8.86 11.94 7.33
C LYS A 150 7.61 12.62 7.93
N ASP A 151 7.13 12.18 9.09
CA ASP A 151 6.05 12.83 9.85
C ASP A 151 6.54 13.77 10.97
N GLU A 152 7.74 13.59 11.53
CA GLU A 152 8.20 14.44 12.66
C GLU A 152 8.72 15.82 12.20
N GLU A 153 9.37 15.90 11.04
CA GLU A 153 9.81 17.18 10.46
C GLU A 153 8.63 18.05 9.99
N ARG A 154 7.49 17.44 9.65
CA ARG A 154 6.31 18.17 9.14
C ARG A 154 5.48 18.80 10.27
N ILE A 155 5.48 18.19 11.46
CA ILE A 155 4.84 18.73 12.67
C ILE A 155 5.67 19.86 13.28
N SER A 156 7.00 19.81 13.16
CA SER A 156 7.91 20.83 13.70
C SER A 156 8.01 22.10 12.83
N GLN A 157 7.64 22.03 11.54
CA GLN A 157 7.58 23.21 10.65
C GLN A 157 6.23 23.96 10.64
N HIS A 158 5.23 23.49 11.39
CA HIS A 158 3.94 24.20 11.56
C HIS A 158 3.73 24.74 12.98
N HIS A 159 4.79 24.77 13.79
CA HIS A 159 4.83 25.40 15.11
C HIS A 159 5.93 26.47 15.27
N LEU A 160 6.31 27.14 14.18
CA LEU A 160 7.13 28.36 14.19
C LEU A 160 6.38 29.53 13.53
#